data_AF-A0A7S2CZJ5-F1
#
_entry.id   AF-A0A7S2CZJ5-F1
#
_cell.length_a   1.000
_cell.length_b   1.000
_cell.length_c   1.000
_cell.angle_alpha   90.00
_cell.angle_beta   90.00
_cell.angle_gamma   90.00
#
_symmetry.space_group_name_H-M   'P 1'
#
loop_
_entity.id
_entity.type
_entity.pdbx_description
1 polymer ?
#
loop_
_entity_poly.entity_id
_entity_poly.type
_entity_poly.pdbx_seq_one_letter_code
_entity_poly.pdbx_strand_id
1 'polypeptide(L)'
;DMVELLSVLLEERTLWSLMANKYGNFVVQCVLEHGSPTQRSEIAKVVLGLTEQNPEDEQRLAEKAKKMPEGLEKDYCRVAALALSMYASNVMQKAMMHCSEHEQREIVKKVLNVDRLHFLRRSRFGSFVTSEAQKLAERFPGEA
;
A
#
# COMPACT_ATOMS: atom_id res chain seq x y z
N ASP A 1 -15.41 4.48 22.05
CA ASP A 1 -14.98 3.08 22.29
C ASP A 1 -13.71 2.78 21.48
N MET A 2 -12.93 1.73 21.78
CA MET A 2 -11.80 1.30 20.93
C MET A 2 -12.28 0.81 19.56
N VAL A 3 -13.46 0.19 19.48
CA VAL A 3 -14.06 -0.23 18.20
C VAL A 3 -14.37 1.00 17.33
N GLU A 4 -15.00 2.01 17.93
CA GLU A 4 -15.35 3.29 17.30
C GLU A 4 -14.11 4.06 16.83
N LEU A 5 -13.04 4.10 17.64
CA LEU A 5 -11.76 4.68 17.23
C LEU A 5 -11.17 3.92 16.04
N LEU A 6 -11.20 2.59 16.05
CA LEU A 6 -10.71 1.78 14.92
C LEU A 6 -11.54 1.98 13.66
N SER A 7 -12.86 2.20 13.73
CA SER A 7 -13.65 2.57 12.54
C SER A 7 -13.21 3.91 11.95
N VAL A 8 -13.00 4.94 12.77
CA VAL A 8 -12.52 6.27 12.30
C VAL A 8 -11.09 6.19 11.74
N LEU A 9 -10.21 5.37 12.33
CA LEU A 9 -8.85 5.16 11.83
C LEU A 9 -8.80 4.39 10.50
N LEU A 10 -9.84 3.58 10.20
CA LEU A 10 -9.97 2.80 8.97
C LEU A 10 -10.76 3.51 7.86
N GLU A 11 -11.33 4.68 8.11
CA GLU A 11 -11.80 5.57 7.04
C GLU A 11 -10.64 5.91 6.10
N GLU A 12 -10.84 5.74 4.78
CA GLU A 12 -9.78 5.82 3.76
C GLU A 12 -8.86 7.04 3.92
N ARG A 13 -9.45 8.25 4.04
CA ARG A 13 -8.70 9.52 4.14
C ARG A 13 -7.80 9.56 5.37
N THR A 14 -8.31 9.08 6.50
CA THR A 14 -7.57 8.94 7.75
C THR A 14 -6.44 7.92 7.57
N LEU A 15 -6.77 6.76 7.00
CA LEU A 15 -5.86 5.63 6.83
C LEU A 15 -4.68 5.94 5.90
N TRP A 16 -4.94 6.48 4.69
CA TRP A 16 -3.93 6.93 3.74
C TRP A 16 -2.99 8.01 4.33
N SER A 17 -3.51 8.84 5.24
CA SER A 17 -2.72 9.83 5.98
C SER A 17 -1.87 9.19 7.08
N LEU A 18 -2.42 8.24 7.85
CA LEU A 18 -1.71 7.50 8.90
C LEU A 18 -0.55 6.67 8.33
N MET A 19 -0.77 5.94 7.24
CA MET A 19 0.26 5.14 6.57
C MET A 19 1.50 5.97 6.20
N ALA A 20 1.29 7.22 5.80
CA ALA A 20 2.36 8.16 5.43
C ALA A 20 2.88 9.02 6.60
N ASN A 21 2.37 8.83 7.83
CA ASN A 21 2.75 9.61 9.00
C ASN A 21 3.84 8.90 9.83
N LYS A 22 4.81 9.68 10.36
CA LYS A 22 5.94 9.18 11.16
C LYS A 22 5.59 8.33 12.39
N TYR A 23 4.39 8.49 12.95
CA TYR A 23 3.88 7.69 14.07
C TYR A 23 2.64 6.87 13.66
N GLY A 24 1.75 7.44 12.84
CA GLY A 24 0.53 6.77 12.38
C GLY A 24 0.81 5.44 11.66
N ASN A 25 1.95 5.32 10.96
CA ASN A 25 2.32 4.08 10.26
C ASN A 25 2.44 2.88 11.21
N PHE A 26 2.83 3.08 12.47
CA PHE A 26 2.91 2.00 13.46
C PHE A 26 1.52 1.50 13.87
N VAL A 27 0.54 2.40 14.02
CA VAL A 27 -0.85 2.04 14.31
C VAL A 27 -1.40 1.14 13.20
N VAL A 28 -1.20 1.52 11.94
CA VAL A 28 -1.65 0.70 10.80
C VAL A 28 -0.95 -0.66 10.74
N GLN A 29 0.36 -0.72 11.06
CA GLN A 29 1.08 -1.99 11.16
C GLN A 29 0.55 -2.88 12.28
N CYS A 30 0.22 -2.33 13.46
CA CYS A 30 -0.39 -3.11 14.54
C CYS A 30 -1.79 -3.63 14.17
N VAL A 31 -2.58 -2.89 13.39
CA VAL A 31 -3.88 -3.39 12.86
C VAL A 31 -3.66 -4.49 11.82
N LEU A 32 -2.60 -4.42 11.00
CA LEU A 32 -2.24 -5.53 10.10
C LEU A 32 -1.81 -6.78 10.88
N GLU A 33 -0.99 -6.64 11.91
CA GLU A 33 -0.48 -7.76 12.72
C GLU A 33 -1.58 -8.42 13.58
N HIS A 34 -2.39 -7.60 14.27
CA HIS A 34 -3.29 -8.06 15.35
C HIS A 34 -4.77 -7.79 15.10
N GLY A 35 -5.13 -6.96 14.12
CA GLY A 35 -6.52 -6.67 13.77
C GLY A 35 -7.24 -7.85 13.11
N SER A 36 -8.56 -7.77 13.02
CA SER A 36 -9.42 -8.78 12.39
C SER A 36 -9.22 -8.84 10.87
N PRO A 37 -9.60 -9.94 10.19
CA PRO A 37 -9.49 -10.05 8.74
C PRO A 37 -10.16 -8.89 7.99
N THR A 38 -11.33 -8.43 8.46
CA THR A 38 -12.03 -7.27 7.89
C THR A 38 -11.20 -6.00 8.00
N GLN A 39 -10.58 -5.73 9.16
CA GLN A 39 -9.75 -4.53 9.36
C GLN A 39 -8.50 -4.55 8.47
N ARG A 40 -7.90 -5.74 8.25
CA ARG A 40 -6.78 -5.92 7.31
C ARG A 40 -7.22 -5.70 5.87
N SER A 41 -8.45 -6.09 5.53
CA SER A 41 -9.01 -5.91 4.19
C SER A 41 -9.25 -4.45 3.84
N GLU A 42 -9.76 -3.62 4.77
CA GLU A 42 -9.86 -2.17 4.55
C GLU A 42 -8.49 -1.53 4.26
N ILE A 43 -7.43 -1.98 4.95
CA ILE A 43 -6.06 -1.54 4.67
C ILE A 43 -5.58 -2.03 3.29
N ALA A 44 -5.86 -3.29 2.92
CA ALA A 44 -5.51 -3.84 1.61
C ALA A 44 -6.17 -3.06 0.46
N LYS A 45 -7.45 -2.68 0.58
CA LYS A 45 -8.15 -1.87 -0.43
C LYS A 45 -7.44 -0.53 -0.67
N VAL A 46 -7.01 0.15 0.38
CA VAL A 46 -6.25 1.42 0.27
C VAL A 46 -4.88 1.20 -0.37
N VAL A 47 -4.17 0.12 -0.02
CA VAL A 47 -2.87 -0.24 -0.64
C VAL A 47 -3.04 -0.53 -2.14
N LEU A 48 -4.09 -1.25 -2.52
CA LEU A 48 -4.39 -1.63 -3.90
C LEU A 48 -5.01 -0.50 -4.74
N GLY A 49 -5.47 0.59 -4.12
CA GLY A 49 -6.17 1.68 -4.79
C GLY A 49 -7.64 1.39 -5.12
N LEU A 50 -8.24 0.37 -4.49
CA LEU A 50 -9.62 -0.11 -4.73
C LEU A 50 -10.68 0.70 -3.98
N THR A 51 -10.45 2.00 -3.82
CA THR A 51 -11.19 2.88 -2.90
C THR A 51 -11.69 4.14 -3.62
N GLU A 52 -12.77 4.74 -3.13
CA GLU A 52 -13.50 5.79 -3.83
C GLU A 52 -12.67 7.08 -3.96
N GLN A 53 -12.83 7.80 -5.06
CA GLN A 53 -11.97 8.93 -5.36
C GLN A 53 -12.59 10.24 -4.89
N ASN A 54 -12.06 10.77 -3.79
CA ASN A 54 -12.32 12.15 -3.38
C ASN A 54 -11.35 13.12 -4.11
N PRO A 55 -11.83 14.31 -4.58
CA PRO A 55 -10.98 15.35 -5.15
C PRO A 55 -9.74 15.74 -4.30
N GLU A 56 -9.84 15.69 -2.97
CA GLU A 56 -8.72 15.97 -2.05
C GLU A 56 -7.59 14.96 -2.20
N ASP A 57 -7.92 13.66 -2.28
CA ASP A 57 -6.93 12.59 -2.49
C ASP A 57 -6.36 12.60 -3.90
N GLU A 58 -7.13 13.03 -4.90
CA GLU A 58 -6.64 13.26 -6.25
C GLU A 58 -5.58 14.37 -6.29
N GLN A 59 -5.83 15.52 -5.64
CA GLN A 59 -4.82 16.57 -5.53
C GLN A 59 -3.57 16.06 -4.79
N ARG A 60 -3.76 15.34 -3.67
CA ARG A 60 -2.67 14.79 -2.83
C ARG A 60 -1.90 13.65 -3.49
N LEU A 61 -2.50 12.99 -4.49
CA LEU A 61 -1.84 12.02 -5.37
C LEU A 61 -1.14 12.72 -6.54
N ALA A 62 -1.74 13.74 -7.14
CA ALA A 62 -1.15 14.51 -8.24
C ALA A 62 0.17 15.19 -7.83
N GLU A 63 0.26 15.71 -6.60
CA GLU A 63 1.52 16.22 -6.05
C GLU A 63 2.62 15.16 -5.92
N LYS A 64 2.26 13.91 -5.60
CA LYS A 64 3.20 12.78 -5.58
C LYS A 64 3.53 12.29 -6.99
N ALA A 65 2.57 12.29 -7.91
CA ALA A 65 2.73 11.84 -9.29
C ALA A 65 3.73 12.71 -10.08
N LYS A 66 3.89 14.00 -9.72
CA LYS A 66 4.98 14.87 -10.21
C LYS A 66 6.40 14.33 -9.95
N LYS A 67 6.55 13.28 -9.13
CA LYS A 67 7.82 12.60 -8.82
C LYS A 67 7.89 11.17 -9.38
N MET A 68 6.95 10.80 -10.24
CA MET A 68 6.83 9.49 -10.88
C MET A 68 7.05 9.60 -12.39
N PRO A 69 7.27 8.49 -13.12
CA PRO A 69 7.30 8.51 -14.57
C PRO A 69 6.00 9.04 -15.17
N GLU A 70 6.11 9.79 -16.28
CA GLU A 70 4.96 10.27 -17.04
C GLU A 70 4.13 9.10 -17.61
N GLY A 71 2.82 9.30 -17.75
CA GLY A 71 1.90 8.29 -18.30
C GLY A 71 1.57 7.12 -17.35
N LEU A 72 2.05 7.13 -16.10
CA LEU A 72 1.69 6.11 -15.12
C LEU A 72 0.19 6.22 -14.75
N GLU A 73 -0.57 5.14 -14.92
CA GLU A 73 -1.99 5.09 -14.59
C GLU A 73 -2.24 5.37 -13.09
N LYS A 74 -3.43 5.93 -12.76
CA LYS A 74 -3.77 6.41 -11.41
C LYS A 74 -3.65 5.34 -10.32
N ASP A 75 -4.03 4.11 -10.62
CA ASP A 75 -3.86 2.93 -9.75
C ASP A 75 -2.39 2.68 -9.37
N TYR A 76 -1.51 2.62 -10.36
CA TYR A 76 -0.08 2.42 -10.15
C TYR A 76 0.57 3.63 -9.49
N CYS A 77 0.06 4.85 -9.71
CA CYS A 77 0.46 6.02 -8.94
C CYS A 77 0.17 5.85 -7.44
N ARG A 78 -0.97 5.26 -7.04
CA ARG A 78 -1.28 5.03 -5.60
C ARG A 78 -0.30 4.01 -4.98
N VAL A 79 -0.06 2.89 -5.66
CA VAL A 79 0.91 1.87 -5.22
C VAL A 79 2.32 2.45 -5.12
N ALA A 80 2.78 3.19 -6.14
CA ALA A 80 4.09 3.87 -6.12
C ALA A 80 4.19 4.93 -5.02
N ALA A 81 3.12 5.70 -4.77
CA ALA A 81 3.05 6.74 -3.73
C ALA A 81 3.20 6.20 -2.30
N LEU A 82 2.86 4.93 -2.08
CA LEU A 82 3.08 4.21 -0.83
C LEU A 82 4.47 3.55 -0.81
N ALA A 83 4.86 2.86 -1.88
CA ALA A 83 6.13 2.13 -1.94
C ALA A 83 7.36 3.06 -1.85
N LEU A 84 7.29 4.26 -2.43
CA LEU A 84 8.34 5.28 -2.35
C LEU A 84 8.36 6.05 -1.01
N SER A 85 7.36 5.89 -0.15
CA SER A 85 7.25 6.63 1.12
C SER A 85 8.08 6.00 2.23
N MET A 86 8.83 6.82 2.96
CA MET A 86 9.71 6.37 4.06
C MET A 86 8.99 5.70 5.25
N TYR A 87 7.67 5.82 5.31
CA TYR A 87 6.84 5.23 6.37
C TYR A 87 5.88 4.18 5.80
N ALA A 88 5.19 4.50 4.69
CA ALA A 88 4.17 3.62 4.13
C ALA A 88 4.75 2.37 3.45
N SER A 89 6.04 2.36 3.06
CA SER A 89 6.73 1.16 2.58
C SER A 89 6.69 0.01 3.59
N ASN A 90 6.71 0.32 4.89
CA ASN A 90 6.65 -0.68 5.96
C ASN A 90 5.24 -1.24 6.09
N VAL A 91 4.22 -0.39 5.94
CA VAL A 91 2.81 -0.84 5.91
C VAL A 91 2.56 -1.77 4.72
N MET A 92 3.09 -1.47 3.53
CA MET A 92 2.96 -2.35 2.36
C MET A 92 3.60 -3.72 2.59
N GLN A 93 4.80 -3.77 3.19
CA GLN A 93 5.44 -5.04 3.56
C GLN A 93 4.58 -5.82 4.57
N LYS A 94 4.00 -5.15 5.57
CA LYS A 94 3.10 -5.79 6.54
C LYS A 94 1.77 -6.26 5.93
N ALA A 95 1.24 -5.58 4.93
CA ALA A 95 0.06 -6.04 4.19
C ALA A 95 0.37 -7.34 3.44
N MET A 96 1.54 -7.43 2.79
CA MET A 96 2.04 -8.64 2.16
C MET A 96 2.30 -9.80 3.15
N MET A 97 2.53 -9.53 4.43
CA MET A 97 2.67 -10.58 5.46
C MET A 97 1.33 -11.05 6.07
N HIS A 98 0.35 -10.15 6.21
CA HIS A 98 -0.76 -10.36 7.15
C HIS A 98 -2.18 -10.25 6.56
N CYS A 99 -2.37 -9.68 5.37
CA CYS A 99 -3.66 -9.70 4.66
C CYS A 99 -4.00 -11.12 4.16
N SER A 100 -5.19 -11.32 3.58
CA SER A 100 -5.56 -12.63 3.00
C SER A 100 -4.66 -13.00 1.81
N GLU A 101 -4.56 -14.29 1.47
CA GLU A 101 -3.73 -14.73 0.33
C GLU A 101 -4.14 -14.05 -1.00
N HIS A 102 -5.44 -13.84 -1.21
CA HIS A 102 -5.96 -13.14 -2.39
C HIS A 102 -5.46 -11.69 -2.46
N GLU A 103 -5.52 -10.95 -1.36
CA GLU A 103 -5.02 -9.57 -1.27
C GLU A 103 -3.50 -9.52 -1.41
N GLN A 104 -2.78 -10.47 -0.79
CA GLN A 104 -1.33 -10.61 -0.92
C GLN A 104 -0.92 -10.78 -2.39
N ARG A 105 -1.60 -11.65 -3.14
CA ARG A 105 -1.38 -11.87 -4.59
C ARG A 105 -1.61 -10.60 -5.40
N GLU A 106 -2.74 -9.93 -5.24
CA GLU A 106 -3.02 -8.69 -5.97
C GLU A 106 -2.02 -7.56 -5.62
N ILE A 107 -1.52 -7.49 -4.38
CA ILE A 107 -0.47 -6.53 -4.00
C ILE A 107 0.85 -6.89 -4.70
N VAL A 108 1.26 -8.16 -4.67
CA VAL A 108 2.47 -8.68 -5.34
C VAL A 108 2.40 -8.35 -6.83
N LYS A 109 1.32 -8.74 -7.51
CA LYS A 109 1.06 -8.50 -8.93
C LYS A 109 1.12 -7.03 -9.32
N LYS A 110 0.52 -6.13 -8.53
CA LYS A 110 0.64 -4.68 -8.78
C LYS A 110 2.07 -4.17 -8.55
N VAL A 111 2.75 -4.60 -7.48
CA VAL A 111 4.12 -4.15 -7.12
C VAL A 111 5.19 -4.67 -8.11
N LEU A 112 5.05 -5.91 -8.59
CA LEU A 112 6.00 -6.55 -9.49
C LEU A 112 5.76 -6.24 -10.97
N ASN A 113 4.71 -5.52 -11.34
CA ASN A 113 4.48 -5.08 -12.71
C ASN A 113 5.68 -4.28 -13.23
N VAL A 114 6.51 -4.91 -14.07
CA VAL A 114 7.77 -4.33 -14.56
C VAL A 114 7.53 -3.17 -15.52
N ASP A 115 6.52 -3.27 -16.37
CA ASP A 115 6.18 -2.22 -17.35
C ASP A 115 5.76 -0.92 -16.68
N ARG A 116 5.09 -1.01 -15.52
CA ARG A 116 4.56 0.13 -14.78
C ARG A 116 5.46 0.58 -13.62
N LEU A 117 6.10 -0.33 -12.88
CA LEU A 117 6.76 -0.03 -11.58
C LEU A 117 8.25 -0.44 -11.46
N HIS A 118 8.95 -0.81 -12.54
CA HIS A 118 10.38 -1.19 -12.49
C HIS A 118 11.30 -0.20 -11.74
N PHE A 119 10.94 1.10 -11.71
CA PHE A 119 11.71 2.14 -11.02
C PHE A 119 11.73 1.96 -9.49
N LEU A 120 10.73 1.30 -8.89
CA LEU A 120 10.67 1.05 -7.44
C LEU A 120 11.91 0.30 -6.95
N ARG A 121 12.39 -0.69 -7.71
CA ARG A 121 13.57 -1.51 -7.41
C ARG A 121 14.85 -0.69 -7.24
N ARG A 122 14.94 0.51 -7.85
CA ARG A 122 16.11 1.41 -7.74
C ARG A 122 15.93 2.52 -6.70
N SER A 123 14.79 2.57 -6.01
CA SER A 123 14.46 3.61 -5.04
C SER A 123 14.88 3.22 -3.61
N ARG A 124 15.06 4.21 -2.74
CA ARG A 124 15.47 4.01 -1.34
C ARG A 124 14.50 3.15 -0.52
N PHE A 125 13.20 3.24 -0.78
CA PHE A 125 12.15 2.57 0.02
C PHE A 125 11.40 1.50 -0.78
N GLY A 126 11.12 1.75 -2.05
CA GLY A 126 10.42 0.81 -2.92
C GLY A 126 11.23 -0.45 -3.21
N SER A 127 12.56 -0.43 -3.08
CA SER A 127 13.41 -1.62 -3.22
C SER A 127 13.08 -2.69 -2.18
N PHE A 128 12.83 -2.30 -0.92
CA PHE A 128 12.37 -3.21 0.12
C PHE A 128 10.99 -3.80 -0.20
N VAL A 129 10.06 -2.96 -0.67
CA VAL A 129 8.71 -3.40 -1.08
C VAL A 129 8.78 -4.39 -2.25
N THR A 130 9.60 -4.11 -3.28
CA THR A 130 9.79 -5.06 -4.40
C THR A 130 10.48 -6.35 -3.98
N SER A 131 11.45 -6.30 -3.04
CA SER A 131 12.13 -7.50 -2.55
C SER A 131 11.19 -8.39 -1.73
N GLU A 132 10.32 -7.80 -0.91
CA GLU A 132 9.34 -8.56 -0.15
C GLU A 132 8.25 -9.16 -1.05
N ALA A 133 7.80 -8.41 -2.06
CA ALA A 133 6.89 -8.93 -3.08
C ALA A 133 7.50 -10.10 -3.87
N GLN A 134 8.79 -10.04 -4.20
CA GLN A 134 9.50 -11.13 -4.89
C GLN A 134 9.55 -12.42 -4.05
N LYS A 135 9.96 -12.34 -2.77
CA LYS A 135 9.95 -13.50 -1.85
C LYS A 135 8.55 -14.10 -1.70
N LEU A 136 7.52 -13.26 -1.73
CA LEU A 136 6.15 -13.71 -1.62
C LEU A 136 5.63 -14.35 -2.92
N ALA A 137 6.06 -13.85 -4.08
CA ALA A 137 5.76 -14.46 -5.38
C ALA A 137 6.34 -15.88 -5.52
N GLU A 138 7.45 -16.21 -4.85
CA GLU A 138 7.99 -17.59 -4.79
C GLU A 138 6.98 -18.58 -4.16
N ARG A 139 6.04 -18.10 -3.34
CA ARG A 139 4.94 -18.90 -2.77
C ARG A 139 3.71 -18.96 -3.69
N PHE A 140 3.66 -18.14 -4.74
CA PHE A 140 2.55 -17.97 -5.67
C PHE A 140 2.99 -18.24 -7.12
N PRO A 141 3.16 -19.51 -7.52
CA PRO A 141 3.61 -19.85 -8.87
C PRO A 141 2.69 -19.25 -9.94
N GLY A 142 3.23 -18.36 -10.78
CA GLY A 142 2.53 -17.66 -11.86
C GLY A 142 2.36 -16.14 -11.70
N GLU A 143 2.77 -15.54 -10.57
CA GLU A 143 2.63 -14.10 -10.28
C GLU A 143 3.91 -13.26 -10.51
N ALA A 144 4.96 -13.82 -11.13
CA ALA A 144 6.31 -13.24 -11.25
C ALA A 144 6.74 -12.99 -12.71
#